data_AF-A0A6V7VUJ0-F1
#
_entry.id   AF-A0A6V7VUJ0-F1
#
_cell.length_a   1.000
_cell.length_b   1.000
_cell.length_c   1.000
_cell.angle_alpha   90.00
_cell.angle_beta   90.00
_cell.angle_gamma   90.00
#
_symmetry.space_group_name_H-M   'P 1'
#
loop_
_entity.id
_entity.type
_entity.pdbx_description
1 polymer ?
#
loop_
_entity_poly.entity_id
_entity_poly.type
_entity_poly.pdbx_seq_one_letter_code
_entity_poly.pdbx_strand_id
1 'polypeptide(L)' 'MSKIWNYFTLSGRIAFCKECDYKKDFPPRAPTTTLATHLKSKHPEQHKQFWINQQK' A
#
# COMPACT_ATOMS: atom_id res chain seq x y z
N MET A 1 4.06 -11.78 6.29
CA MET A 1 4.91 -10.59 5.99
C MET A 1 4.23 -9.75 4.91
N SER A 2 4.00 -8.47 5.18
CA SER A 2 3.07 -7.60 4.45
C SER A 2 3.49 -7.34 3.00
N LYS A 3 2.80 -7.94 2.02
CA LYS A 3 3.05 -7.82 0.57
C LYS A 3 2.78 -6.42 -0.01
N ILE A 4 2.26 -5.47 0.78
CA ILE A 4 1.88 -4.13 0.32
C ILE A 4 3.09 -3.29 -0.14
N TRP A 5 4.29 -3.55 0.42
CA TRP A 5 5.54 -2.89 0.02
C TRP A 5 6.04 -3.27 -1.38
N ASN A 6 5.41 -4.25 -2.04
CA ASN A 6 5.66 -4.45 -3.47
C ASN A 6 5.13 -3.26 -4.29
N TYR A 7 4.00 -2.69 -3.88
CA TYR A 7 3.31 -1.58 -4.55
C TYR A 7 3.71 -0.20 -3.99
N PHE A 8 4.29 -0.16 -2.78
CA PHE A 8 4.72 1.07 -2.13
C PHE A 8 6.19 1.03 -1.72
N THR A 9 6.89 2.13 -1.88
CA THR A 9 8.25 2.36 -1.39
C THR A 9 8.18 3.18 -0.11
N LEU A 10 8.79 2.70 0.99
CA LEU A 10 8.98 3.53 2.16
C LEU A 10 10.29 4.32 2.01
N SER A 11 10.22 5.65 2.12
CA SER A 11 11.40 6.50 2.27
C SER A 11 11.27 7.28 3.58
N GLY A 12 12.03 6.84 4.59
CA GLY A 12 11.96 7.38 5.95
C GLY A 12 10.60 7.18 6.60
N ARG A 13 9.82 8.27 6.72
CA ARG A 13 8.46 8.26 7.27
C ARG A 13 7.39 8.43 6.20
N ILE A 14 7.74 8.38 4.92
CA ILE A 14 6.79 8.62 3.84
C ILE A 14 6.71 7.35 2.98
N ALA A 15 5.50 6.85 2.80
CA ALA A 15 5.19 5.80 1.84
C ALA A 15 4.82 6.43 0.49
N PHE A 16 5.51 6.01 -0.56
CA PHE A 16 5.30 6.42 -1.95
C PHE A 16 4.68 5.25 -2.71
N CYS A 17 3.61 5.50 -3.45
CA CYS A 17 3.09 4.53 -4.40
C CYS A 17 4.04 4.44 -5.60
N LYS A 18 4.27 3.25 -6.12
CA LYS A 18 5.09 3.05 -7.33
C LYS A 18 4.30 3.21 -8.62
N GLU A 19 2.97 3.15 -8.56
CA GLU A 19 2.09 3.22 -9.73
C GLU A 19 1.35 4.54 -9.88
N CYS A 20 1.40 5.40 -8.87
CA CYS A 20 0.95 6.77 -8.98
C CYS A 20 1.84 7.69 -8.16
N ASP A 21 1.69 9.00 -8.35
CA ASP A 21 2.41 10.03 -7.57
C ASP A 21 1.85 10.20 -6.13
N TYR A 22 1.23 9.15 -5.56
CA TYR A 22 0.70 9.21 -4.22
C TYR A 22 1.81 9.03 -3.19
N LYS A 23 1.92 9.99 -2.28
CA LYS A 23 2.80 9.90 -1.12
C LYS A 23 2.02 10.22 0.14
N LYS A 24 2.27 9.45 1.21
CA LYS A 24 1.62 9.66 2.49
C LYS A 24 2.57 9.37 3.64
N ASP A 25 2.48 10.18 4.69
CA ASP A 25 3.19 9.92 5.93
C ASP A 25 2.73 8.58 6.52
N PHE A 26 3.70 7.70 6.73
CA PHE A 26 3.56 6.35 7.22
C PHE A 26 4.56 6.15 8.38
N PRO A 27 4.20 6.58 9.60
CA PRO A 27 5.02 6.35 10.77
C PRO A 27 5.14 4.85 11.07
N PRO A 28 6.15 4.41 11.84
CA PRO A 28 6.45 2.98 12.09
C PRO A 28 5.33 2.20 12.80
N ARG A 29 4.32 2.89 13.37
CA ARG A 29 3.12 2.27 13.95
C ARG A 29 1.85 2.52 13.14
N ALA A 30 1.96 3.09 11.94
CA ALA A 30 0.81 3.34 11.10
C ALA A 30 0.22 2.03 10.58
N PRO A 31 -1.11 1.91 10.56
CA PRO A 31 -1.76 0.78 9.94
C PRO A 31 -1.61 0.85 8.42
N THR A 32 -1.27 -0.28 7.79
CA THR A 32 -1.27 -0.43 6.33
C THR A 32 -2.67 -0.36 5.72
N THR A 33 -3.72 -0.26 6.54
CA THR A 33 -5.12 -0.09 6.11
C THR A 33 -5.29 1.14 5.22
N THR A 34 -4.59 2.24 5.52
CA THR A 34 -4.66 3.46 4.68
C THR A 34 -4.08 3.22 3.28
N LEU A 35 -2.99 2.46 3.19
CA LEU A 35 -2.38 2.06 1.91
C LEU A 35 -3.31 1.11 1.15
N ALA A 36 -3.96 0.18 1.86
CA ALA A 36 -4.92 -0.75 1.26
C ALA A 36 -6.17 -0.01 0.73
N THR A 37 -6.70 0.98 1.47
CA THR A 37 -7.80 1.83 1.00
C THR A 37 -7.39 2.64 -0.23
N HIS A 38 -6.17 3.18 -0.25
CA HIS A 38 -5.64 3.85 -1.43
C HIS A 38 -5.64 2.92 -2.64
N LEU A 39 -5.11 1.70 -2.50
CA LEU A 39 -5.15 0.70 -3.57
C LEU A 39 -6.60 0.42 -3.98
N LYS A 40 -7.53 0.22 -3.04
CA LYS A 40 -8.94 -0.06 -3.37
C LYS A 40 -9.57 1.04 -4.23
N SER A 41 -9.32 2.31 -3.91
CA SER A 41 -9.96 3.43 -4.59
C SER A 41 -9.24 3.90 -5.85
N LYS A 42 -7.91 3.83 -5.89
CA LYS A 42 -7.09 4.35 -6.99
C LYS A 42 -6.52 3.27 -7.89
N HIS A 43 -6.34 2.06 -7.36
CA HIS A 43 -5.75 0.93 -8.08
C HIS A 43 -6.51 -0.38 -7.81
N PRO A 44 -7.78 -0.47 -8.25
CA PRO A 44 -8.64 -1.61 -7.95
C PRO A 44 -8.04 -2.95 -8.38
N GLU A 45 -7.26 -2.96 -9.45
CA GLU A 45 -6.54 -4.15 -9.94
C GLU A 45 -5.43 -4.61 -8.98
N GLN A 46 -4.61 -3.69 -8.48
CA GLN A 46 -3.58 -3.99 -7.49
C GLN A 46 -4.18 -4.37 -6.13
N HIS A 47 -5.30 -3.75 -5.75
CA HIS A 47 -6.05 -4.15 -4.56
C HIS A 47 -6.57 -5.57 -4.69
N LYS A 48 -7.06 -5.97 -5.87
CA LYS A 48 -7.48 -7.35 -6.14
C LYS A 48 -6.32 -8.33 -5.97
N GLN A 49 -5.14 -8.02 -6.51
CA GLN A 49 -3.93 -8.83 -6.32
C GLN A 49 -3.49 -8.90 -4.86
N PHE A 50 -3.55 -7.78 -4.13
CA PHE A 50 -3.21 -7.71 -2.70
C PHE A 50 -4.19 -8.53 -1.84
N TRP A 51 -5.49 -8.43 -2.11
CA TRP A 51 -6.55 -9.13 -1.36
C TRP A 51 -6.56 -10.64 -1.62
N ILE A 52 -6.33 -11.08 -2.86
CA ILE A 52 -6.18 -12.51 -3.21
C ILE A 52 -5.06 -13.15 -2.38
N ASN A 53 -4.01 -12.40 -2.08
CA ASN A 53 -2.81 -12.89 -1.41
C ASN A 53 -2.82 -12.77 0.13
N GLN A 54 -3.96 -12.40 0.74
CA GLN A 54 -4.21 -12.33 2.19
C GLN A 54 -5.01 -13.54 2.75
N GLN A 55 -5.49 -14.45 1.90
CA GLN A 55 -6.30 -15.63 2.29
C GLN A 55 -5.58 -16.99 2.14
N LYS A 56 -4.24 -17.02 2.01
CA LYS A 56 -3.45 -18.27 1.98
C LYS A 56 -2.33 -18.24 3.00
#